data_AF-A0A2M7PNH6-F1
#
_entry.id   AF-A0A2M7PNH6-F1
#
_cell.length_a   1.000
_cell.length_b   1.000
_cell.length_c   1.000
_cell.angle_alpha   90.00
_cell.angle_beta   90.00
_cell.angle_gamma   90.00
#
_symmetry.space_group_name_H-M   'P 1'
#
loop_
_entity.id
_entity.type
_entity.pdbx_description
1 polymer ?
#
loop_
_entity_poly.entity_id
_entity_poly.type
_entity_poly.pdbx_seq_one_letter_code
_entity_poly.pdbx_strand_id
1 'polypeptide(L)'
;QSAAIRYCPSVEDKIIRFPQKESHQIFLEPEGYHTEEIYLQGFFTSLPADAQQEALHTIRGLENCEIIRYGYAIEYDIIYPNQLKYSLETKMIRGLFLAGQINGTSGYEEAAEQGLMAGINAVQLIAGKNPLILDRSEAYIAVEIDDLVTKSVTEPYRLRTGLAEYRLLLRQDNADLRLISYGYKVGLIAEERYKKFIKKKELIEKEKERLKEVIIHPTEEVNNLLYKLNTTPLSQAANLTTLLTRPEVTYQQTVSIDPQRPKLPTAVTEQVEIQIKYAGYIKRQKTQVKIFKKLENYKIPQGIDYFKIHGISHEGRERFSEIQPISLGQAKRISGITPADITALMINIEKMKRTKK
;
A
#
# COMPACT_ATOMS: atom_id res chain seq x y z
N GLN A 1 -9.55 16.01 -13.00
CA GLN A 1 -9.13 15.18 -11.86
C GLN A 1 -10.34 14.99 -10.99
N SER A 2 -10.78 13.75 -10.73
CA SER A 2 -11.88 13.51 -9.79
C SER A 2 -11.46 14.07 -8.44
N ALA A 3 -12.23 15.01 -7.89
CA ALA A 3 -12.09 15.42 -6.50
C ALA A 3 -11.99 14.16 -5.64
N ALA A 4 -10.93 14.05 -4.84
CA ALA A 4 -10.78 12.94 -3.92
C ALA A 4 -12.08 12.85 -3.12
N ILE A 5 -12.72 11.67 -3.13
CA ILE A 5 -13.88 11.41 -2.29
C ILE A 5 -13.40 11.65 -0.86
N ARG A 6 -13.77 12.83 -0.32
CA ARG A 6 -13.54 13.22 1.08
C ARG A 6 -14.18 12.16 1.96
N TYR A 7 -13.47 11.77 3.01
CA TYR A 7 -13.97 10.76 3.91
C TYR A 7 -15.15 11.34 4.69
N CYS A 8 -16.36 10.80 4.48
CA CYS A 8 -17.54 11.09 5.31
C CYS A 8 -17.84 9.86 6.14
N PRO A 9 -17.35 9.80 7.38
CA PRO A 9 -17.67 8.68 8.25
C PRO A 9 -19.12 8.72 8.71
N SER A 10 -19.64 9.89 9.11
CA SER A 10 -20.91 9.94 9.81
C SER A 10 -22.13 9.78 8.90
N VAL A 11 -23.18 9.16 9.44
CA VAL A 11 -24.44 8.90 8.74
C VAL A 11 -25.14 10.21 8.41
N GLU A 12 -25.12 11.18 9.33
CA GLU A 12 -25.68 12.52 9.12
C GLU A 12 -25.01 13.26 7.94
N ASP A 13 -23.67 13.22 7.84
CA ASP A 13 -22.96 13.84 6.72
C ASP A 13 -23.20 13.09 5.40
N LYS A 14 -23.25 11.75 5.47
CA LYS A 14 -23.39 10.88 4.30
C LYS A 14 -24.75 11.09 3.62
N ILE A 15 -25.83 11.22 4.38
CA ILE A 15 -27.17 11.48 3.86
C ILE A 15 -27.23 12.86 3.19
N ILE A 16 -26.62 13.89 3.80
CA ILE A 16 -26.58 15.24 3.23
C ILE A 16 -25.75 15.29 1.94
N ARG A 17 -24.60 14.61 1.90
CA ARG A 17 -23.72 14.62 0.71
C ARG A 17 -24.22 13.74 -0.42
N PHE A 18 -25.01 12.71 -0.13
CA PHE A 18 -25.53 11.77 -1.12
C PHE A 18 -27.06 11.68 -1.07
N PRO A 19 -27.78 12.80 -1.26
CA PRO A 19 -29.24 12.85 -1.11
C PRO A 19 -29.99 11.97 -2.12
N GLN A 20 -29.35 11.60 -3.22
CA GLN A 20 -29.89 10.72 -4.25
C GLN A 20 -29.86 9.22 -3.87
N LYS A 21 -29.18 8.85 -2.79
CA LYS A 21 -29.11 7.45 -2.34
C LYS A 21 -30.30 7.14 -1.45
N GLU A 22 -31.16 6.25 -1.90
CA GLU A 22 -32.34 5.80 -1.13
C GLU A 22 -31.99 4.87 0.03
N SER A 23 -30.78 4.30 0.05
CA SER A 23 -30.33 3.43 1.13
C SER A 23 -28.82 3.50 1.37
N HIS A 24 -28.44 3.15 2.60
CA HIS A 24 -27.07 2.98 3.03
C HIS A 24 -26.92 1.64 3.74
N GLN A 25 -25.96 0.84 3.30
CA GLN A 25 -25.65 -0.43 3.95
C GLN A 25 -24.99 -0.19 5.31
N ILE A 26 -25.39 -1.00 6.28
CA ILE A 26 -24.76 -1.15 7.59
C ILE A 26 -24.40 -2.63 7.79
N PHE A 27 -23.41 -2.91 8.63
CA PHE A 27 -23.05 -4.26 9.06
C PHE A 27 -23.19 -4.36 10.57
N LEU A 28 -23.80 -5.46 11.03
CA LEU A 28 -23.89 -5.81 12.44
C LEU A 28 -22.75 -6.80 12.71
N GLU A 29 -21.72 -6.33 13.42
CA GLU A 29 -20.50 -7.11 13.70
C GLU A 29 -20.46 -7.47 15.19
N PRO A 30 -20.50 -8.76 15.56
CA PRO A 30 -20.30 -9.17 16.95
C PRO A 30 -18.91 -8.76 17.46
N GLU A 31 -18.83 -8.09 18.62
CA GLU A 31 -17.54 -7.67 19.18
C GLU A 31 -16.76 -8.83 19.84
N GLY A 32 -17.42 -9.95 20.16
CA GLY A 32 -16.75 -11.13 20.68
C GLY A 32 -17.68 -12.31 20.99
N TYR A 33 -17.10 -13.46 21.33
CA TYR A 33 -17.83 -14.70 21.63
C TYR A 33 -18.56 -14.70 22.98
N HIS A 34 -18.19 -13.79 23.88
CA HIS A 34 -18.66 -13.76 25.28
C HIS A 34 -19.27 -12.41 25.66
N THR A 35 -19.70 -11.63 24.67
CA THR A 35 -20.39 -10.36 24.85
C THR A 35 -21.65 -10.34 24.00
N GLU A 36 -22.64 -9.58 24.43
CA GLU A 36 -23.85 -9.30 23.65
C GLU A 36 -23.69 -8.01 22.83
N GLU A 37 -22.53 -7.34 22.91
CA GLU A 37 -22.22 -6.12 22.16
C GLU A 37 -22.11 -6.41 20.65
N ILE A 38 -22.87 -5.63 19.87
CA ILE A 38 -22.86 -5.63 18.41
C ILE A 38 -22.39 -4.25 17.94
N TYR A 39 -21.31 -4.22 17.17
CA TYR A 39 -20.82 -3.03 16.52
C TYR A 39 -21.60 -2.75 15.23
N LEU A 40 -22.16 -1.54 15.11
CA LEU A 40 -22.91 -1.09 13.94
C LEU A 40 -22.01 -0.38 12.93
N GLN A 41 -21.26 -1.15 12.14
CA GLN A 41 -20.37 -0.60 11.14
C GLN A 41 -21.18 0.11 10.04
N GLY A 42 -20.87 1.39 9.82
CA GLY A 42 -21.54 2.24 8.84
C GLY A 42 -22.59 3.18 9.41
N PHE A 43 -22.89 3.08 10.72
CA PHE A 43 -23.75 4.01 11.46
C PHE A 43 -22.94 4.86 12.45
N PHE A 44 -21.92 5.56 11.95
CA PHE A 44 -21.14 6.49 12.77
C PHE A 44 -21.94 7.78 12.97
N THR A 45 -21.99 8.34 14.18
CA THR A 45 -22.77 9.55 14.45
C THR A 45 -22.27 10.30 15.68
N SER A 46 -22.49 11.61 15.72
CA SER A 46 -22.34 12.45 16.91
C SER A 46 -23.64 13.13 17.33
N LEU A 47 -24.79 12.66 16.81
CA LEU A 47 -26.10 13.18 17.17
C LEU A 47 -26.43 12.93 18.66
N PRO A 48 -27.36 13.72 19.25
CA PRO A 48 -27.89 13.46 20.58
C PRO A 48 -28.45 12.03 20.74
N ALA A 49 -28.36 11.48 21.96
CA ALA A 49 -28.70 10.09 22.25
C ALA A 49 -30.14 9.70 21.88
N ASP A 50 -31.10 10.60 22.09
CA ASP A 50 -32.51 10.44 21.70
C ASP A 50 -32.68 10.32 20.18
N ALA A 51 -31.99 11.17 19.41
CA ALA A 51 -32.00 11.10 17.95
C ALA A 51 -31.32 9.82 17.42
N GLN A 52 -30.25 9.36 18.06
CA GLN A 52 -29.61 8.08 17.70
C GLN A 52 -30.58 6.90 17.91
N GLN A 53 -31.30 6.90 19.02
CA GLN A 53 -32.27 5.86 19.34
C GLN A 53 -33.43 5.85 18.36
N GLU A 54 -34.02 7.02 18.09
CA GLU A 54 -35.08 7.14 17.09
C GLU A 54 -34.61 6.65 15.73
N ALA A 55 -33.43 7.09 15.28
CA ALA A 55 -32.88 6.69 13.99
C ALA A 55 -32.61 5.18 13.91
N LEU A 56 -32.02 4.56 14.93
CA LEU A 56 -31.78 3.11 14.95
C LEU A 56 -33.07 2.30 14.91
N HIS A 57 -34.13 2.74 15.60
CA HIS A 57 -35.43 2.05 15.60
C HIS A 57 -36.16 2.13 14.25
N THR A 58 -35.75 3.03 13.34
CA THR A 58 -36.23 3.02 11.94
C THR A 58 -35.59 1.94 11.07
N ILE A 59 -34.49 1.34 11.52
CA ILE A 59 -33.73 0.37 10.74
C ILE A 59 -34.36 -1.01 10.92
N ARG A 60 -34.66 -1.66 9.79
CA ARG A 60 -35.26 -3.00 9.79
C ARG A 60 -34.42 -4.01 10.58
N GLY A 61 -35.03 -4.66 11.55
CA GLY A 61 -34.39 -5.61 12.46
C GLY A 61 -33.82 -5.00 13.74
N LEU A 62 -33.84 -3.66 13.87
CA LEU A 62 -33.38 -2.90 15.04
C LEU A 62 -34.53 -2.12 15.69
N GLU A 63 -35.79 -2.42 15.35
CA GLU A 63 -36.97 -1.66 15.80
C GLU A 63 -37.11 -1.60 17.33
N ASN A 64 -36.57 -2.59 18.03
CA ASN A 64 -36.56 -2.68 19.49
C ASN A 64 -35.15 -2.92 20.05
N CYS A 65 -34.09 -2.51 19.33
CA CYS A 65 -32.73 -2.72 19.84
C CYS A 65 -32.47 -1.88 21.10
N GLU A 66 -31.71 -2.45 22.03
CA GLU A 66 -31.21 -1.74 23.21
C GLU A 66 -29.80 -1.22 22.95
N ILE A 67 -29.58 0.07 23.21
CA ILE A 67 -28.29 0.72 22.98
C ILE A 67 -27.46 0.63 24.26
N ILE A 68 -26.37 -0.15 24.23
CA ILE A 68 -25.43 -0.27 25.34
C ILE A 68 -24.53 0.97 25.43
N ARG A 69 -24.10 1.50 24.26
CA ARG A 69 -23.22 2.67 24.14
C ARG A 69 -23.66 3.52 22.98
N TYR A 70 -23.89 4.81 23.24
CA TYR A 70 -24.22 5.77 22.19
C TYR A 70 -22.98 6.15 21.37
N GLY A 71 -23.18 6.40 20.08
CA GLY A 71 -22.16 6.94 19.18
C GLY A 71 -21.70 8.32 19.62
N TYR A 72 -20.45 8.65 19.34
CA TYR A 72 -19.84 9.93 19.68
C TYR A 72 -18.75 10.29 18.67
N ALA A 73 -18.38 11.57 18.66
CA ALA A 73 -17.19 12.05 17.97
C ALA A 73 -16.09 12.40 18.98
N ILE A 74 -14.84 12.23 18.57
CA ILE A 74 -13.67 12.64 19.34
C ILE A 74 -12.87 13.67 18.55
N GLU A 75 -12.49 14.75 19.22
CA GLU A 75 -11.56 15.74 18.71
C GLU A 75 -10.24 15.63 19.49
N TYR A 76 -9.12 15.70 18.78
CA TYR A 76 -7.81 15.49 19.36
C TYR A 76 -6.74 16.25 18.57
N ASP A 77 -5.67 16.62 19.27
CA ASP A 77 -4.53 17.30 18.67
C ASP A 77 -3.69 16.34 17.82
N ILE A 78 -3.14 16.88 16.73
CA ILE A 78 -2.18 16.20 15.86
C ILE A 78 -0.94 17.06 15.64
N ILE A 79 0.17 16.40 15.32
CA ILE A 79 1.37 17.06 14.82
C ILE A 79 1.39 16.87 13.30
N TYR A 80 1.49 17.98 12.55
CA TYR A 80 1.52 17.91 11.10
C TYR A 80 2.67 17.00 10.61
N PRO A 81 2.39 15.93 9.85
CA PRO A 81 3.41 14.92 9.56
C PRO A 81 4.49 15.38 8.57
N ASN A 82 4.28 16.50 7.88
CA ASN A 82 5.31 17.18 7.09
C ASN A 82 6.51 17.64 7.97
N GLN A 83 6.37 17.65 9.30
CA GLN A 83 7.46 17.90 10.25
C GLN A 83 8.32 16.65 10.53
N LEU A 84 7.94 15.49 10.00
CA LEU A 84 8.68 14.24 10.14
C LEU A 84 9.60 14.00 8.94
N LYS A 85 10.66 13.23 9.17
CA LYS A 85 11.45 12.58 8.13
C LYS A 85 10.75 11.28 7.70
N TYR A 86 11.17 10.69 6.58
CA TYR A 86 10.75 9.34 6.18
C TYR A 86 11.06 8.24 7.21
N SER A 87 11.96 8.51 8.16
CA SER A 87 12.24 7.61 9.28
C SER A 87 11.23 7.71 10.42
N LEU A 88 10.24 8.61 10.31
CA LEU A 88 9.31 9.03 11.38
C LEU A 88 9.97 9.79 12.54
N GLU A 89 11.25 10.11 12.41
CA GLU A 89 11.95 11.03 13.32
C GLU A 89 11.53 12.47 13.02
N THR A 90 11.31 13.30 14.04
CA THR A 90 11.02 14.71 13.82
C THR A 90 12.21 15.43 13.18
N LYS A 91 11.92 16.43 12.34
CA LYS A 91 12.95 17.29 11.73
C LYS A 91 13.60 18.21 12.76
N MET A 92 12.84 18.68 13.76
CA MET A 92 13.29 19.64 14.77
C MET A 92 14.09 19.00 15.92
N ILE A 93 13.63 17.86 16.43
CA ILE A 93 14.21 17.21 17.61
C ILE A 93 14.76 15.84 17.21
N ARG A 94 16.09 15.75 17.18
CA ARG A 94 16.78 14.47 16.93
C ARG A 94 16.43 13.48 18.05
N GLY A 95 16.10 12.25 17.69
CA GLY A 95 15.74 11.18 18.62
C GLY A 95 14.28 11.16 19.06
N LEU A 96 13.46 12.14 18.69
CA LEU A 96 12.02 12.10 18.91
C LEU A 96 11.34 11.49 17.67
N PHE A 97 10.56 10.43 17.89
CA PHE A 97 9.79 9.73 16.84
C PHE A 97 8.31 9.79 17.17
N LEU A 98 7.47 9.97 16.15
CA LEU A 98 6.02 10.01 16.29
C LEU A 98 5.38 8.93 15.42
N ALA A 99 4.33 8.28 15.92
CA ALA A 99 3.61 7.22 15.20
C ALA A 99 2.13 7.16 15.59
N GLY A 100 1.28 6.86 14.62
CA GLY A 100 -0.14 6.60 14.81
C GLY A 100 -1.00 7.84 14.74
N GLN A 101 -2.03 7.89 15.58
CA GLN A 101 -3.07 8.92 15.50
C GLN A 101 -2.53 10.35 15.67
N ILE A 102 -1.44 10.53 16.44
CA ILE A 102 -0.74 11.81 16.59
C ILE A 102 -0.20 12.37 15.26
N ASN A 103 0.03 11.50 14.26
CA ASN A 103 0.43 11.88 12.90
C ASN A 103 -0.79 12.04 11.97
N GLY A 104 -2.00 12.20 12.51
CA GLY A 104 -3.20 12.42 11.69
C GLY A 104 -3.68 11.18 10.93
N THR A 105 -3.42 9.98 11.43
CA THR A 105 -4.03 8.72 10.92
C THR A 105 -5.21 8.28 11.81
N SER A 106 -6.09 7.41 11.31
CA SER A 106 -7.35 7.03 12.01
C SER A 106 -7.66 5.52 11.99
N GLY A 107 -6.67 4.66 11.73
CA GLY A 107 -6.84 3.19 11.73
C GLY A 107 -5.74 2.48 12.52
N TYR A 108 -6.05 1.26 12.97
CA TYR A 108 -5.15 0.47 13.80
C TYR A 108 -3.93 0.01 13.00
N GLU A 109 -4.17 -0.38 11.74
CA GLU A 109 -3.14 -0.83 10.81
C GLU A 109 -2.15 0.31 10.52
N GLU A 110 -2.64 1.49 10.13
CA GLU A 110 -1.80 2.67 9.89
C GLU A 110 -0.94 3.01 11.13
N ALA A 111 -1.55 2.97 12.32
CA ALA A 111 -0.83 3.25 13.56
C ALA A 111 0.23 2.19 13.89
N ALA A 112 -0.09 0.90 13.71
CA ALA A 112 0.85 -0.18 13.94
C ALA A 112 2.01 -0.17 12.93
N GLU A 113 1.72 0.14 11.67
CA GLU A 113 2.70 0.28 10.59
C GLU A 113 3.72 1.39 10.90
N GLN A 114 3.23 2.56 11.30
CA GLN A 114 4.09 3.66 11.76
C GLN A 114 4.88 3.29 13.01
N GLY A 115 4.22 2.67 14.00
CA GLY A 115 4.85 2.27 15.26
C GLY A 115 6.02 1.31 15.04
N LEU A 116 5.84 0.33 14.15
CA LEU A 116 6.89 -0.60 13.75
C LEU A 116 8.09 0.14 13.13
N MET A 117 7.85 1.04 12.18
CA MET A 117 8.92 1.78 11.51
C MET A 117 9.63 2.77 12.43
N ALA A 118 8.89 3.49 13.27
CA ALA A 118 9.43 4.39 14.28
C ALA A 118 10.31 3.63 15.29
N GLY A 119 9.83 2.48 15.79
CA GLY A 119 10.58 1.63 16.71
C GLY A 119 11.88 1.10 16.11
N ILE A 120 11.83 0.57 14.88
CA ILE A 120 13.04 0.13 14.15
C ILE A 120 14.05 1.28 14.03
N ASN A 121 13.59 2.46 13.63
CA ASN A 121 14.48 3.59 13.38
C ASN A 121 15.02 4.23 14.66
N ALA A 122 14.28 4.17 15.77
CA ALA A 122 14.79 4.56 17.08
C ALA A 122 15.97 3.67 17.51
N VAL A 123 15.84 2.35 17.36
CA VAL A 123 16.93 1.40 17.67
C VAL A 123 18.13 1.61 16.73
N GLN A 124 17.89 1.83 15.43
CA GLN A 124 18.96 2.10 14.47
C GLN A 124 19.72 3.38 14.81
N LEU A 125 19.02 4.44 15.25
CA LEU A 125 19.64 5.69 15.68
C LEU A 125 20.55 5.47 16.90
N ILE A 126 20.07 4.75 17.92
CA ILE A 126 20.86 4.42 19.12
C ILE A 126 22.10 3.61 18.75
N ALA A 127 21.96 2.67 17.80
CA ALA A 127 23.06 1.86 17.30
C ALA A 127 24.01 2.59 16.34
N GLY A 128 23.81 3.89 16.07
CA GLY A 128 24.63 4.66 15.13
C GLY A 128 24.50 4.19 13.67
N LYS A 129 23.42 3.48 13.33
CA LYS A 129 23.14 2.93 12.00
C LYS A 129 22.20 3.86 11.22
N ASN A 130 22.22 3.73 9.89
CA ASN A 130 21.26 4.42 9.04
C ASN A 130 19.83 3.92 9.30
N PRO A 131 18.82 4.81 9.23
CA PRO A 131 17.42 4.42 9.36
C PRO A 131 17.02 3.47 8.23
N LEU A 132 16.13 2.53 8.52
CA LEU A 132 15.41 1.76 7.53
C LEU A 132 14.31 2.64 6.91
N ILE A 133 14.45 2.94 5.63
CA ILE A 133 13.44 3.64 4.85
C ILE A 133 13.02 2.70 3.71
N LEU A 134 11.74 2.37 3.68
CA LEU A 134 11.14 1.56 2.62
C LEU A 134 10.76 2.46 1.43
N ASP A 135 10.86 1.92 0.23
CA ASP A 135 10.43 2.61 -0.99
C ASP A 135 8.92 2.41 -1.22
N ARG A 136 8.22 3.41 -1.76
CA ARG A 136 6.77 3.30 -2.09
C ARG A 136 6.44 2.14 -3.01
N SER A 137 7.39 1.68 -3.83
CA SER A 137 7.22 0.50 -4.69
C SER A 137 7.40 -0.83 -3.97
N GLU A 138 7.78 -0.82 -2.69
CA GLU A 138 8.13 -2.00 -1.90
C GLU A 138 7.09 -2.32 -0.82
N ALA A 139 6.36 -1.34 -0.28
CA ALA A 139 5.35 -1.56 0.76
C ALA A 139 4.24 -0.49 0.78
N TYR A 140 3.05 -0.89 1.26
CA TYR A 140 1.99 0.05 1.61
C TYR A 140 2.37 0.96 2.78
N ILE A 141 3.11 0.44 3.78
CA ILE A 141 3.75 1.24 4.85
C ILE A 141 4.52 2.45 4.27
N ALA A 142 5.26 2.24 3.19
CA ALA A 142 6.03 3.31 2.55
C ALA A 142 5.14 4.31 1.80
N VAL A 143 4.03 3.84 1.23
CA VAL A 143 3.01 4.69 0.60
C VAL A 143 2.34 5.59 1.63
N GLU A 144 1.98 5.05 2.80
CA GLU A 144 1.44 5.80 3.92
C GLU A 144 2.43 6.86 4.40
N ILE A 145 3.64 6.45 4.78
CA ILE A 145 4.65 7.36 5.34
C ILE A 145 5.01 8.47 4.33
N ASP A 146 5.18 8.14 3.05
CA ASP A 146 5.44 9.16 2.04
C ASP A 146 4.25 10.10 1.83
N ASP A 147 3.02 9.59 1.85
CA ASP A 147 1.83 10.43 1.76
C ASP A 147 1.73 11.39 2.97
N LEU A 148 1.94 10.90 4.19
CA LEU A 148 1.91 11.72 5.41
C LEU A 148 2.98 12.81 5.37
N VAL A 149 4.22 12.46 5.05
CA VAL A 149 5.35 13.41 5.08
C VAL A 149 5.31 14.40 3.90
N THR A 150 4.72 14.01 2.77
CA THR A 150 4.81 14.78 1.51
C THR A 150 3.53 15.54 1.17
N LYS A 151 2.37 15.05 1.59
CA LYS A 151 1.07 15.67 1.29
C LYS A 151 0.55 16.38 2.53
N SER A 152 -0.19 17.47 2.31
CA SER A 152 -0.90 18.13 3.40
C SER A 152 -2.04 17.22 3.89
N VAL A 153 -2.00 16.85 5.17
CA VAL A 153 -3.07 16.10 5.83
C VAL A 153 -4.15 17.08 6.25
N THR A 154 -5.27 17.10 5.53
CA THR A 154 -6.44 17.97 5.82
C THR A 154 -7.61 17.21 6.44
N GLU A 155 -7.57 15.89 6.39
CA GLU A 155 -8.53 14.95 7.00
C GLU A 155 -7.70 13.78 7.53
N PRO A 156 -8.19 13.02 8.54
CA PRO A 156 -7.46 11.86 9.03
C PRO A 156 -7.14 10.88 7.88
N TYR A 157 -5.85 10.58 7.71
CA TYR A 157 -5.39 9.70 6.66
C TYR A 157 -5.86 8.27 6.91
N ARG A 158 -6.40 7.68 5.85
CA ARG A 158 -6.74 6.26 5.77
C ARG A 158 -6.14 5.68 4.51
N LEU A 159 -5.41 4.58 4.67
CA LEU A 159 -4.77 3.89 3.59
C LEU A 159 -5.85 3.29 2.69
N ARG A 160 -5.85 3.72 1.43
CA ARG A 160 -6.73 3.15 0.40
C ARG A 160 -5.85 2.49 -0.65
N THR A 161 -6.26 1.31 -1.11
CA THR A 161 -5.56 0.60 -2.20
C THR A 161 -5.41 1.48 -3.44
N GLY A 162 -6.38 2.38 -3.68
CA GLY A 162 -6.36 3.42 -4.70
C GLY A 162 -5.15 4.37 -4.67
N LEU A 163 -4.44 4.50 -3.56
CA LEU A 163 -3.30 5.42 -3.41
C LEU A 163 -1.96 4.81 -3.83
N ALA A 164 -1.86 3.49 -3.94
CA ALA A 164 -0.65 2.82 -4.42
C ALA A 164 -0.63 2.70 -5.94
N GLU A 165 0.45 3.17 -6.57
CA GLU A 165 0.65 3.11 -8.02
C GLU A 165 1.06 1.70 -8.49
N TYR A 166 1.73 0.94 -7.62
CA TYR A 166 2.35 -0.36 -7.91
C TYR A 166 1.58 -1.55 -7.33
N ARG A 167 0.25 -1.53 -7.39
CA ARG A 167 -0.63 -2.53 -6.73
C ARG A 167 -0.33 -4.00 -7.08
N LEU A 168 0.16 -4.28 -8.28
CA LEU A 168 0.48 -5.64 -8.69
C LEU A 168 1.82 -6.11 -8.11
N LEU A 169 2.69 -5.20 -7.68
CA LEU A 169 3.87 -5.52 -6.89
C LEU A 169 3.51 -5.61 -5.40
N LEU A 170 2.63 -4.73 -4.91
CA LEU A 170 2.22 -4.61 -3.51
C LEU A 170 1.01 -5.47 -3.17
N ARG A 171 1.10 -6.78 -3.36
CA ARG A 171 0.00 -7.70 -3.07
C ARG A 171 0.09 -8.25 -1.65
N GLN A 172 -1.03 -8.68 -1.11
CA GLN A 172 -1.08 -9.36 0.19
C GLN A 172 -0.27 -10.67 0.16
N ASP A 173 -0.35 -11.43 -0.95
CA ASP A 173 0.25 -12.75 -1.11
C ASP A 173 1.79 -12.78 -1.16
N ASN A 174 2.43 -11.62 -1.33
CA ASN A 174 3.87 -11.51 -1.53
C ASN A 174 4.57 -10.53 -0.56
N ALA A 175 3.89 -10.12 0.51
CA ALA A 175 4.47 -9.24 1.52
C ALA A 175 5.75 -9.83 2.12
N ASP A 176 5.78 -11.14 2.32
CA ASP A 176 6.95 -11.89 2.79
C ASP A 176 8.14 -11.79 1.80
N LEU A 177 7.89 -12.00 0.50
CA LEU A 177 8.86 -11.86 -0.58
C LEU A 177 9.44 -10.47 -0.71
N ARG A 178 8.68 -9.45 -0.30
CA ARG A 178 9.12 -8.05 -0.32
C ARG A 178 9.89 -7.66 0.95
N LEU A 179 9.45 -8.12 2.13
CA LEU A 179 9.83 -7.48 3.40
C LEU A 179 10.63 -8.34 4.38
N ILE A 180 10.61 -9.68 4.29
CA ILE A 180 11.32 -10.53 5.27
C ILE A 180 12.83 -10.24 5.31
N SER A 181 13.46 -9.97 4.17
CA SER A 181 14.90 -9.65 4.13
C SER A 181 15.24 -8.36 4.89
N TYR A 182 14.35 -7.36 4.90
CA TYR A 182 14.52 -6.17 5.73
C TYR A 182 14.41 -6.52 7.21
N GLY A 183 13.35 -7.25 7.60
CA GLY A 183 13.13 -7.69 8.97
C GLY A 183 14.30 -8.50 9.54
N TYR A 184 14.88 -9.40 8.74
CA TYR A 184 16.07 -10.17 9.14
C TYR A 184 17.29 -9.26 9.34
N LYS A 185 17.53 -8.33 8.42
CA LYS A 185 18.64 -7.37 8.50
C LYS A 185 18.58 -6.48 9.74
N VAL A 186 17.38 -6.12 10.20
CA VAL A 186 17.18 -5.31 11.42
C VAL A 186 16.99 -6.15 12.70
N GLY A 187 17.09 -7.48 12.61
CA GLY A 187 17.06 -8.38 13.77
C GLY A 187 15.67 -8.77 14.27
N LEU A 188 14.59 -8.45 13.55
CA LEU A 188 13.22 -8.79 13.93
C LEU A 188 12.78 -10.20 13.47
N ILE A 189 13.52 -10.81 12.55
CA ILE A 189 13.22 -12.14 12.03
C ILE A 189 14.28 -13.13 12.50
N ALA A 190 13.86 -14.20 13.16
CA ALA A 190 14.75 -15.29 13.56
C ALA A 190 15.35 -16.02 12.34
N GLU A 191 16.56 -16.54 12.47
CA GLU A 191 17.29 -17.21 11.39
C GLU A 191 16.52 -18.40 10.80
N GLU A 192 15.84 -19.20 11.63
CA GLU A 192 15.03 -20.33 11.17
C GLU A 192 13.89 -19.90 10.24
N ARG A 193 13.20 -18.79 10.59
CA ARG A 193 12.13 -18.22 9.77
C ARG A 193 12.71 -17.68 8.45
N TYR A 194 13.88 -17.06 8.51
CA TYR A 194 14.57 -16.58 7.31
C TYR A 194 15.01 -17.72 6.38
N LYS A 195 15.54 -18.81 6.92
CA LYS A 195 15.91 -20.02 6.16
C LYS A 195 14.69 -20.63 5.45
N LYS A 196 13.54 -20.75 6.13
CA LYS A 196 12.27 -21.19 5.51
C LYS A 196 11.85 -20.29 4.35
N PHE A 197 11.99 -18.97 4.53
CA PHE A 197 11.72 -17.98 3.49
C PHE A 197 12.63 -18.14 2.26
N ILE A 198 13.93 -18.28 2.44
CA ILE A 198 14.88 -18.50 1.33
C ILE A 198 14.52 -19.78 0.57
N LYS A 199 14.24 -20.88 1.28
CA LYS A 199 13.78 -22.13 0.66
C LYS A 199 12.49 -21.94 -0.16
N LYS A 200 11.49 -21.22 0.37
CA LYS A 200 10.26 -20.89 -0.38
C LYS A 200 10.59 -20.14 -1.67
N LYS A 201 11.45 -19.12 -1.60
CA LYS A 201 11.85 -18.31 -2.77
C LYS A 201 12.57 -19.16 -3.84
N GLU A 202 13.47 -20.04 -3.42
CA GLU A 202 14.17 -20.97 -4.32
C GLU A 202 13.21 -21.93 -5.02
N LEU A 203 12.26 -22.50 -4.28
CA LEU A 203 11.25 -23.41 -4.85
C LEU A 203 10.36 -22.70 -5.88
N ILE A 204 9.98 -21.45 -5.63
CA ILE A 204 9.20 -20.64 -6.58
C ILE A 204 9.97 -20.45 -7.89
N GLU A 205 11.25 -20.04 -7.83
CA GLU A 205 12.03 -19.80 -9.05
C GLU A 205 12.34 -21.11 -9.80
N LYS A 206 12.72 -22.18 -9.10
CA LYS A 206 12.95 -23.50 -9.70
C LYS A 206 11.71 -24.02 -10.43
N GLU A 207 10.54 -23.87 -9.81
CA GLU A 207 9.30 -24.33 -10.44
C GLU A 207 8.93 -23.49 -11.66
N LYS A 208 9.10 -22.16 -11.58
CA LYS A 208 8.91 -21.29 -12.75
C LYS A 208 9.85 -21.61 -13.91
N GLU A 209 11.08 -22.03 -13.62
CA GLU A 209 12.02 -22.49 -14.63
C GLU A 209 11.57 -23.83 -15.23
N ARG A 210 11.22 -24.82 -14.40
CA ARG A 210 10.70 -26.10 -14.85
C ARG A 210 9.49 -25.94 -15.78
N LEU A 211 8.51 -25.12 -15.39
CA LEU A 211 7.29 -24.89 -16.17
C LEU A 211 7.52 -24.24 -17.55
N LYS A 212 8.70 -23.66 -17.80
CA LYS A 212 9.07 -23.16 -19.14
C LYS A 212 9.58 -24.27 -20.04
N GLU A 213 10.23 -25.27 -19.45
CA GLU A 213 10.80 -26.43 -20.14
C GLU A 213 9.76 -27.56 -20.35
N VAL A 214 8.71 -27.61 -19.52
CA VAL A 214 7.61 -28.58 -19.70
C VAL A 214 6.79 -28.22 -20.93
N ILE A 215 6.95 -28.99 -22.00
CA ILE A 215 6.20 -28.86 -23.25
C ILE A 215 4.95 -29.74 -23.21
N ILE A 216 3.80 -29.13 -23.43
CA ILE A 216 2.50 -29.79 -23.55
C ILE A 216 2.14 -29.89 -25.03
N HIS A 217 1.90 -31.11 -25.50
CA HIS A 217 1.45 -31.40 -26.85
C HIS A 217 -0.09 -31.43 -26.91
N PRO A 218 -0.71 -31.11 -28.06
CA PRO A 218 -2.16 -31.10 -28.21
C PRO A 218 -2.74 -32.52 -28.32
N THR A 219 -2.70 -33.28 -27.21
CA THR A 219 -3.31 -34.61 -27.11
C THR A 219 -4.81 -34.50 -26.81
N GLU A 220 -5.54 -35.60 -27.03
CA GLU A 220 -6.95 -35.68 -26.67
C GLU A 220 -7.19 -35.41 -25.19
N GLU A 221 -6.33 -35.95 -24.31
CA GLU A 221 -6.38 -35.71 -22.86
C GLU A 221 -6.23 -34.22 -22.51
N VAL A 222 -5.24 -33.54 -23.11
CA VAL A 222 -5.01 -32.10 -22.89
C VAL A 222 -6.21 -31.30 -23.35
N ASN A 223 -6.72 -31.55 -24.57
CA ASN A 223 -7.85 -30.79 -25.09
C ASN A 223 -9.14 -31.08 -24.32
N ASN A 224 -9.37 -32.30 -23.86
CA ASN A 224 -10.49 -32.64 -22.99
C ASN A 224 -10.44 -31.89 -21.66
N LEU A 225 -9.25 -31.72 -21.06
CA LEU A 225 -9.09 -30.87 -19.87
C LEU A 225 -9.43 -29.41 -20.20
N LEU A 226 -8.94 -28.88 -21.31
CA LEU A 226 -9.18 -27.49 -21.71
C LEU A 226 -10.66 -27.19 -21.99
N TYR A 227 -11.38 -28.13 -22.62
CA TYR A 227 -12.84 -28.02 -22.79
C TYR A 227 -13.57 -28.01 -21.45
N LYS A 228 -13.20 -28.88 -20.50
CA LYS A 228 -13.78 -28.87 -19.14
C LYS A 228 -13.55 -27.57 -18.39
N LEU A 229 -12.42 -26.90 -18.65
CA LEU A 229 -12.08 -25.60 -18.08
C LEU A 229 -12.67 -24.42 -18.86
N ASN A 230 -13.51 -24.67 -19.88
CA ASN A 230 -14.10 -23.64 -20.74
C ASN A 230 -13.06 -22.71 -21.40
N THR A 231 -11.89 -23.24 -21.77
CA THR A 231 -10.84 -22.50 -22.50
C THR A 231 -10.61 -23.10 -23.89
N THR A 232 -10.01 -22.31 -24.77
CA THR A 232 -9.65 -22.72 -26.14
C THR A 232 -8.77 -23.97 -26.16
N PRO A 233 -9.01 -24.93 -27.08
CA PRO A 233 -8.14 -26.09 -27.24
C PRO A 233 -6.74 -25.67 -27.70
N LEU A 234 -5.77 -26.54 -27.49
CA LEU A 234 -4.41 -26.38 -27.95
C LEU A 234 -4.29 -26.92 -29.38
N SER A 235 -3.74 -26.11 -30.30
CA SER A 235 -3.49 -26.49 -31.69
C SER A 235 -2.03 -26.82 -31.99
N GLN A 236 -1.10 -26.28 -31.20
CA GLN A 236 0.36 -26.48 -31.33
C GLN A 236 0.96 -26.72 -29.95
N ALA A 237 2.10 -27.40 -29.90
CA ALA A 237 2.80 -27.61 -28.64
C ALA A 237 3.15 -26.27 -27.97
N ALA A 238 2.89 -26.16 -26.66
CA ALA A 238 3.17 -24.97 -25.89
C ALA A 238 3.74 -25.35 -24.53
N ASN A 239 4.57 -24.49 -23.93
CA ASN A 239 5.01 -24.75 -22.58
C ASN A 239 3.89 -24.53 -21.55
N LEU A 240 4.00 -25.20 -20.41
CA LEU A 240 2.98 -25.15 -19.35
C LEU A 240 2.84 -23.73 -18.77
N THR A 241 3.91 -22.92 -18.81
CA THR A 241 3.85 -21.49 -18.47
C THR A 241 2.85 -20.75 -19.35
N THR A 242 2.86 -20.96 -20.67
CA THR A 242 1.93 -20.33 -21.61
C THR A 242 0.51 -20.74 -21.32
N LEU A 243 0.28 -22.02 -21.01
CA LEU A 243 -1.06 -22.49 -20.66
C LEU A 243 -1.58 -21.85 -19.36
N LEU A 244 -0.71 -21.72 -18.35
CA LEU A 244 -1.04 -21.06 -17.08
C LEU A 244 -1.28 -19.55 -17.19
N THR A 245 -0.96 -18.90 -18.31
CA THR A 245 -1.37 -17.50 -18.53
C THR A 245 -2.88 -17.34 -18.74
N ARG A 246 -3.58 -18.44 -19.05
CA ARG A 246 -5.03 -18.44 -19.25
C ARG A 246 -5.74 -18.30 -17.90
N PRO A 247 -6.68 -17.35 -17.73
CA PRO A 247 -7.38 -17.13 -16.47
C PRO A 247 -8.04 -18.40 -15.90
N GLU A 248 -8.57 -19.23 -16.79
CA GLU A 248 -9.36 -20.44 -16.49
C GLU A 248 -8.50 -21.62 -16.01
N VAL A 249 -7.18 -21.57 -16.25
CA VAL A 249 -6.25 -22.67 -15.92
C VAL A 249 -5.51 -22.34 -14.62
N THR A 250 -5.62 -23.20 -13.63
CA THR A 250 -4.85 -23.12 -12.38
C THR A 250 -3.76 -24.17 -12.34
N TYR A 251 -2.71 -23.93 -11.54
CA TYR A 251 -1.60 -24.87 -11.33
C TYR A 251 -2.10 -26.22 -10.78
N GLN A 252 -3.20 -26.22 -10.02
CA GLN A 252 -3.74 -27.45 -9.48
C GLN A 252 -4.53 -28.26 -10.52
N GLN A 253 -5.07 -27.62 -11.55
CA GLN A 253 -5.78 -28.31 -12.63
C GLN A 253 -4.84 -28.96 -13.65
N THR A 254 -3.54 -28.60 -13.65
CA THR A 254 -2.57 -29.17 -14.60
C THR A 254 -2.04 -30.55 -14.20
N VAL A 255 -2.52 -31.16 -13.10
CA VAL A 255 -2.02 -32.45 -12.58
C VAL A 255 -2.03 -33.56 -13.63
N SER A 256 -3.11 -33.69 -14.40
CA SER A 256 -3.22 -34.77 -15.41
C SER A 256 -2.25 -34.59 -16.58
N ILE A 257 -1.93 -33.34 -16.92
CA ILE A 257 -1.08 -33.00 -18.07
C ILE A 257 0.38 -32.73 -17.69
N ASP A 258 0.73 -32.86 -16.41
CA ASP A 258 2.08 -32.66 -15.87
C ASP A 258 2.41 -33.74 -14.82
N PRO A 259 2.58 -35.01 -15.25
CA PRO A 259 2.74 -36.15 -14.34
C PRO A 259 4.06 -36.11 -13.55
N GLN A 260 5.07 -35.38 -14.03
CA GLN A 260 6.36 -35.22 -13.36
C GLN A 260 6.41 -34.02 -12.41
N ARG A 261 5.27 -33.41 -12.08
CA ARG A 261 5.22 -32.26 -11.17
C ARG A 261 5.80 -32.60 -9.79
N PRO A 262 6.63 -31.73 -9.21
CA PRO A 262 7.11 -31.90 -7.85
C PRO A 262 5.97 -31.68 -6.83
N LYS A 263 6.07 -32.33 -5.67
CA LYS A 263 5.20 -32.04 -4.52
C LYS A 263 5.67 -30.76 -3.83
N LEU A 264 5.01 -29.65 -4.11
CA LEU A 264 5.33 -28.33 -3.58
C LEU A 264 4.29 -27.84 -2.57
N PRO A 265 4.67 -27.01 -1.58
CA PRO A 265 3.71 -26.36 -0.68
C PRO A 265 2.75 -25.44 -1.45
N THR A 266 1.51 -25.32 -0.97
CA THR A 266 0.47 -24.47 -1.57
C THR A 266 0.94 -23.02 -1.77
N ALA A 267 1.61 -22.44 -0.77
CA ALA A 267 2.14 -21.07 -0.85
C ALA A 267 3.24 -20.88 -1.93
N VAL A 268 3.87 -21.96 -2.39
CA VAL A 268 4.80 -21.93 -3.55
C VAL A 268 4.00 -21.99 -4.84
N THR A 269 3.08 -22.94 -4.97
CA THR A 269 2.31 -23.15 -6.21
C THR A 269 1.40 -21.97 -6.54
N GLU A 270 0.72 -21.39 -5.54
CA GLU A 270 -0.07 -20.17 -5.70
C GLU A 270 0.78 -19.02 -6.23
N GLN A 271 1.97 -18.85 -5.65
CA GLN A 271 2.82 -17.73 -6.04
C GLN A 271 3.48 -17.91 -7.41
N VAL A 272 3.77 -19.15 -7.79
CA VAL A 272 4.18 -19.51 -9.16
C VAL A 272 3.07 -19.14 -10.14
N GLU A 273 1.83 -19.57 -9.87
CA GLU A 273 0.67 -19.29 -10.71
C GLU A 273 0.45 -17.77 -10.87
N ILE A 274 0.40 -17.02 -9.76
CA ILE A 274 0.21 -15.57 -9.76
C ILE A 274 1.34 -14.89 -10.56
N GLN A 275 2.59 -15.26 -10.35
CA GLN A 275 3.71 -14.64 -11.07
C GLN A 275 3.69 -14.92 -12.57
N ILE A 276 3.20 -16.07 -13.00
CA ILE A 276 3.03 -16.42 -14.41
C ILE A 276 1.86 -15.63 -15.02
N LYS A 277 0.66 -15.71 -14.41
CA LYS A 277 -0.55 -15.01 -14.88
C LYS A 277 -0.34 -13.51 -15.03
N TYR A 278 0.33 -12.90 -14.06
CA TYR A 278 0.56 -11.45 -14.06
C TYR A 278 1.93 -11.03 -14.61
N ALA A 279 2.71 -11.93 -15.22
CA ALA A 279 4.10 -11.66 -15.63
C ALA A 279 4.24 -10.40 -16.48
N GLY A 280 3.37 -10.22 -17.49
CA GLY A 280 3.38 -9.04 -18.37
C GLY A 280 3.11 -7.74 -17.63
N TYR A 281 2.09 -7.73 -16.77
CA TYR A 281 1.73 -6.56 -15.98
C TYR A 281 2.77 -6.23 -14.90
N ILE A 282 3.32 -7.25 -14.23
CA ILE A 282 4.42 -7.12 -13.27
C ILE A 282 5.66 -6.53 -13.96
N LYS A 283 6.00 -7.00 -15.17
CA LYS A 283 7.13 -6.45 -15.96
C LYS A 283 6.92 -4.97 -16.27
N ARG A 284 5.70 -4.58 -16.64
CA ARG A 284 5.35 -3.16 -16.87
C ARG A 284 5.55 -2.31 -15.62
N GLN A 285 5.04 -2.75 -14.47
CA GLN A 285 5.21 -2.03 -13.21
C GLN A 285 6.68 -1.96 -12.79
N LYS A 286 7.46 -3.03 -12.94
CA LYS A 286 8.92 -3.01 -12.65
C LYS A 286 9.66 -1.97 -13.50
N THR A 287 9.28 -1.76 -14.76
CA THR A 287 9.86 -0.70 -15.60
C THR A 287 9.50 0.69 -15.07
N GLN A 288 8.26 0.90 -14.64
CA GLN A 288 7.83 2.17 -14.03
C GLN A 288 8.58 2.44 -12.70
N VAL A 289 8.80 1.40 -11.89
CA VAL A 289 9.60 1.50 -10.65
C VAL A 289 11.04 1.93 -10.95
N LYS A 290 11.67 1.44 -12.02
CA LYS A 290 13.03 1.88 -12.40
C LYS A 290 13.09 3.38 -12.67
N ILE A 291 12.08 3.93 -13.36
CA ILE A 291 12.00 5.38 -13.64
C ILE A 291 11.77 6.15 -12.34
N PHE A 292 10.88 5.66 -11.49
CA PHE A 292 10.62 6.23 -10.18
C PHE A 292 11.88 6.29 -9.31
N LYS A 293 12.62 5.18 -9.17
CA LYS A 293 13.86 5.11 -8.38
C LYS A 293 14.93 6.08 -8.91
N LYS A 294 14.96 6.37 -10.21
CA LYS A 294 15.86 7.39 -10.78
C LYS A 294 15.55 8.79 -10.24
N LEU A 295 14.27 9.14 -10.13
CA LEU A 295 13.84 10.44 -9.58
C LEU A 295 14.04 10.50 -8.06
N GLU A 296 13.82 9.40 -7.33
CA GLU A 296 14.08 9.34 -5.89
C GLU A 296 15.56 9.47 -5.50
N ASN A 297 16.44 8.95 -6.37
CA ASN A 297 17.88 9.05 -6.18
C ASN A 297 18.44 10.41 -6.60
N TYR A 298 17.67 11.23 -7.33
CA TYR A 298 18.07 12.59 -7.62
C TYR A 298 17.86 13.46 -6.38
N LYS A 299 18.91 13.56 -5.56
CA LYS A 299 18.88 14.28 -4.28
C LYS A 299 18.88 15.80 -4.47
N ILE A 300 18.05 16.45 -3.66
CA ILE A 300 17.99 17.90 -3.53
C ILE A 300 18.94 18.29 -2.39
N PRO A 301 19.88 19.23 -2.61
CA PRO A 301 20.72 19.76 -1.55
C PRO A 301 19.91 20.33 -0.38
N GLN A 302 20.36 20.10 0.85
CA GLN A 302 19.74 20.68 2.04
C GLN A 302 20.03 22.19 2.14
N GLY A 303 19.15 22.93 2.81
CA GLY A 303 19.32 24.37 3.06
C GLY A 303 19.08 25.26 1.84
N ILE A 304 18.38 24.76 0.83
CA ILE A 304 17.96 25.58 -0.32
C ILE A 304 16.91 26.58 0.14
N ASP A 305 17.16 27.85 -0.16
CA ASP A 305 16.16 28.90 -0.13
C ASP A 305 15.37 28.88 -1.44
N TYR A 306 14.22 28.21 -1.43
CA TYR A 306 13.38 28.05 -2.62
C TYR A 306 12.83 29.37 -3.14
N PHE A 307 12.72 30.41 -2.30
CA PHE A 307 12.27 31.73 -2.74
C PHE A 307 13.27 32.42 -3.67
N LYS A 308 14.55 32.03 -3.62
CA LYS A 308 15.61 32.50 -4.53
C LYS A 308 15.68 31.74 -5.86
N ILE A 309 14.88 30.68 -6.04
CA ILE A 309 14.92 29.89 -7.26
C ILE A 309 14.00 30.49 -8.34
N HIS A 310 14.60 30.89 -9.46
CA HIS A 310 13.85 31.37 -10.62
C HIS A 310 13.14 30.24 -11.36
N GLY A 311 11.94 30.54 -11.89
CA GLY A 311 11.15 29.63 -12.72
C GLY A 311 10.22 28.68 -11.95
N ILE A 312 10.24 28.71 -10.61
CA ILE A 312 9.25 28.04 -9.76
C ILE A 312 8.13 29.04 -9.45
N SER A 313 6.88 28.58 -9.53
CA SER A 313 5.67 29.31 -9.15
C SER A 313 5.68 29.73 -7.67
N HIS A 314 4.84 30.70 -7.29
CA HIS A 314 4.76 31.12 -5.89
C HIS A 314 4.31 29.98 -4.97
N GLU A 315 3.22 29.29 -5.34
CA GLU A 315 2.73 28.11 -4.64
C GLU A 315 3.83 27.03 -4.56
N GLY A 316 4.56 26.78 -5.64
CA GLY A 316 5.66 25.82 -5.65
C GLY A 316 6.76 26.17 -4.65
N ARG A 317 7.12 27.45 -4.52
CA ARG A 317 8.14 27.92 -3.56
C ARG A 317 7.66 27.75 -2.13
N GLU A 318 6.41 28.11 -1.83
CA GLU A 318 5.81 27.94 -0.51
C GLU A 318 5.82 26.47 -0.11
N ARG A 319 5.31 25.59 -0.99
CA ARG A 319 5.22 24.16 -0.75
C ARG A 319 6.58 23.49 -0.59
N PHE A 320 7.57 23.82 -1.44
CA PHE A 320 8.92 23.30 -1.27
C PHE A 320 9.58 23.82 0.01
N SER A 321 9.31 25.06 0.40
CA SER A 321 9.84 25.63 1.65
C SER A 321 9.23 24.98 2.89
N GLU A 322 7.93 24.67 2.85
CA GLU A 322 7.19 23.99 3.91
C GLU A 322 7.67 22.53 4.06
N ILE A 323 7.70 21.78 2.96
CA ILE A 323 7.91 20.32 2.99
C ILE A 323 9.41 19.95 3.00
N GLN A 324 10.28 20.81 2.45
CA GLN A 324 11.72 20.58 2.34
C GLN A 324 12.04 19.21 1.69
N PRO A 325 11.65 18.99 0.42
CA PRO A 325 11.81 17.68 -0.21
C PRO A 325 13.28 17.27 -0.35
N ILE A 326 13.57 15.98 -0.12
CA ILE A 326 14.93 15.42 -0.18
C ILE A 326 15.31 14.87 -1.56
N SER A 327 14.32 14.70 -2.44
CA SER A 327 14.50 14.19 -3.81
C SER A 327 13.55 14.89 -4.78
N LEU A 328 13.91 14.92 -6.07
CA LEU A 328 12.97 15.36 -7.11
C LEU A 328 11.74 14.47 -7.20
N GLY A 329 11.90 13.17 -6.87
CA GLY A 329 10.79 12.24 -6.77
C GLY A 329 9.76 12.69 -5.74
N GLN A 330 10.19 13.00 -4.52
CA GLN A 330 9.32 13.54 -3.47
C GLN A 330 8.72 14.89 -3.89
N ALA A 331 9.54 15.81 -4.39
CA ALA A 331 9.08 17.14 -4.82
C ALA A 331 7.92 17.04 -5.83
N LYS A 332 8.00 16.09 -6.76
CA LYS A 332 6.96 15.85 -7.78
C LYS A 332 5.62 15.38 -7.20
N ARG A 333 5.61 14.76 -6.01
CA ARG A 333 4.39 14.24 -5.36
C ARG A 333 3.71 15.23 -4.44
N ILE A 334 4.34 16.37 -4.18
CA ILE A 334 3.75 17.42 -3.35
C ILE A 334 2.50 17.97 -4.08
N SER A 335 1.40 18.13 -3.32
CA SER A 335 0.16 18.67 -3.86
C SER A 335 0.36 20.10 -4.36
N GLY A 336 -0.19 20.42 -5.53
CA GLY A 336 -0.08 21.74 -6.17
C GLY A 336 1.17 21.94 -7.04
N ILE A 337 2.15 21.03 -7.00
CA ILE A 337 3.38 21.18 -7.80
C ILE A 337 3.17 20.79 -9.26
N THR A 338 3.60 21.67 -10.17
CA THR A 338 3.50 21.44 -11.62
C THR A 338 4.77 20.78 -12.20
N PRO A 339 4.68 20.13 -13.38
CA PRO A 339 5.87 19.67 -14.10
C PRO A 339 6.88 20.78 -14.43
N ALA A 340 6.41 22.02 -14.60
CA ALA A 340 7.26 23.17 -14.84
C ALA A 340 8.11 23.51 -13.61
N ASP A 341 7.51 23.50 -12.41
CA ASP A 341 8.23 23.74 -11.14
C ASP A 341 9.35 22.72 -10.93
N ILE A 342 9.08 21.43 -11.21
CA ILE A 342 10.07 20.36 -11.10
C ILE A 342 11.22 20.55 -12.10
N THR A 343 10.90 20.96 -13.33
CA THR A 343 11.90 21.22 -14.36
C THR A 343 12.79 22.40 -13.96
N ALA A 344 12.19 23.49 -13.47
CA ALA A 344 12.91 24.65 -12.97
C ALA A 344 13.82 24.27 -11.78
N LEU A 345 13.31 23.51 -10.82
CA LEU A 345 14.09 23.02 -9.68
C LEU A 345 15.29 22.18 -10.13
N MET A 346 15.08 21.23 -11.05
CA MET A 346 16.14 20.38 -11.59
C MET A 346 17.25 21.20 -12.27
N ILE A 347 16.89 22.16 -13.14
CA ILE A 347 17.86 23.03 -13.83
C ILE A 347 18.69 23.82 -12.82
N ASN A 348 18.06 24.37 -11.79
CA ASN A 348 18.77 25.15 -10.77
C ASN A 348 19.69 24.29 -9.92
N ILE A 349 19.30 23.06 -9.56
CA ILE A 349 20.18 22.11 -8.86
C ILE A 349 21.41 21.77 -9.71
N GLU A 350 21.24 21.52 -11.02
CA GLU A 350 22.37 21.27 -11.92
C GLU A 350 23.31 22.48 -12.02
N LYS A 351 22.77 23.71 -12.07
CA LYS A 351 23.59 24.94 -12.02
C LYS A 351 24.40 25.02 -10.73
N MET A 352 23.77 24.82 -9.57
CA MET A 352 24.46 24.84 -8.26
C MET A 352 25.57 23.80 -8.17
N LYS A 353 25.37 22.58 -8.71
CA LYS A 353 26.39 21.53 -8.75
C LYS A 353 27.58 21.90 -9.63
N ARG A 354 27.36 22.64 -10.72
CA ARG A 354 28.42 23.12 -11.61
C ARG A 354 29.24 24.26 -10.99
N THR A 355 28.60 25.15 -10.21
CA THR A 355 29.29 26.27 -9.55
C THR A 355 30.10 25.83 -8.32
N LYS A 356 29.79 24.68 -7.72
CA LYS A 356 30.55 24.09 -6.60
C LYS A 356 31.73 23.19 -7.03
N LYS A 357 31.81 22.82 -8.31
CA LYS A 357 32.99 22.20 -8.92
C LYS A 357 33.91 23.29 -9.44
#